data_AF-A0A424YH40-F1
#
_entry.id   AF-A0A424YH40-F1
#
_cell.length_a   1.000
_cell.length_b   1.000
_cell.length_c   1.000
_cell.angle_alpha   90.00
_cell.angle_beta   90.00
_cell.angle_gamma   90.00
#
_symmetry.space_group_name_H-M   'P 1'
#
loop_
_entity.id
_entity.type
_entity.pdbx_description
1 polymer ?
#
loop_
_entity_poly.entity_id
_entity_poly.type
_entity_poly.pdbx_seq_one_letter_code
_entity_poly.pdbx_strand_id
1 'polypeptide(L)'
;RRGLITEDERYGRVISIWTKTRESLTEVLMANLDRFNPIYMMAHSGARGNVGQISQLAGMRGLMADPTGRIIDLPIKANFREGLTVLEYFISTHGARKGLADTALKTADSGYLTRRLVDVSQDVIVREEDCGTEMGIEVEEIKDGSEIIEELYDRLVGRFAQEDIRHPERDEILVSRNQLIDEDLASEITQAGINIIKIRSVLTCRSRFGVCVKCYGRNMATGRIVDIGEAVGIIAAQSIGEPGTQLTMRTFHTGGVAGDDITQGLPRVEELFEARKPKGLALISEIDGTVEIRETRNKREIKITPQYGEPRLYNVPYGARLKFSNGDYIEAGTELTEGSVNPHDLLKVKGARGAQVYLLQEVQRVYRFQGVDINDKHIEVIIRQMLKKVKVDDAGDSDLLPGGLVDTFEFDEVNRKVMEQGGEPATAKPVLLGITKASLATDSFLSAASFQETTRVLTEAAIKGRVDPLLGLKENVIIGKLIPAGTGMSRYRNILIKADEYEGEEVQEKLGEESPESPSKAVDNP
;
A
#
# COMPACT_ATOMS: atom_id res chain seq x y z
N ARG A 1 24.14 50.71 2.93
CA ARG A 1 23.62 49.38 2.54
C ARG A 1 23.60 49.33 1.02
N ARG A 2 24.31 48.38 0.37
CA ARG A 2 24.55 48.37 -1.09
C ARG A 2 23.37 47.86 -1.94
N GLY A 3 22.30 47.32 -1.34
CA GLY A 3 21.05 46.98 -2.05
C GLY A 3 21.18 45.94 -3.18
N LEU A 4 22.21 45.08 -3.14
CA LEU A 4 22.58 44.20 -4.26
C LEU A 4 21.79 42.89 -4.34
N ILE A 5 21.11 42.50 -3.25
CA ILE A 5 20.36 41.25 -3.15
C ILE A 5 19.04 41.49 -2.42
N THR A 6 18.03 40.68 -2.73
CA THR A 6 16.75 40.69 -2.01
C THR A 6 16.87 39.96 -0.66
N GLU A 7 15.88 40.14 0.21
CA GLU A 7 15.88 39.47 1.52
C GLU A 7 15.70 37.95 1.40
N ASP A 8 14.92 37.49 0.42
CA ASP A 8 14.72 36.07 0.15
C ASP A 8 16.00 35.42 -0.38
N GLU A 9 16.71 36.12 -1.29
CA GLU A 9 18.03 35.68 -1.77
C GLU A 9 19.06 35.64 -0.64
N ARG A 10 19.05 36.64 0.26
CA ARG A 10 19.91 36.66 1.45
C ARG A 10 19.62 35.44 2.33
N TYR A 11 18.35 35.20 2.64
CA TYR A 11 17.91 34.10 3.49
C TYR A 11 18.34 32.73 2.92
N GLY A 12 18.06 32.48 1.63
CA GLY A 12 18.49 31.24 0.97
C GLY A 12 20.01 31.05 0.93
N ARG A 13 20.77 32.12 0.68
CA ARG A 13 22.24 32.08 0.73
C ARG A 13 22.75 31.80 2.14
N VAL A 14 22.20 32.44 3.17
CA VAL A 14 22.61 32.20 4.57
C VAL A 14 22.40 30.75 4.96
N ILE A 15 21.23 30.17 4.65
CA ILE A 15 20.94 28.77 4.94
C ILE A 15 21.93 27.85 4.24
N SER A 16 22.12 28.03 2.93
CA SER A 16 23.04 27.17 2.16
C SER A 16 24.48 27.23 2.66
N ILE A 17 24.97 28.40 3.11
CA ILE A 17 26.31 28.55 3.70
C ILE A 17 26.41 27.73 4.99
N TRP A 18 25.42 27.83 5.88
CA TRP A 18 25.44 27.12 7.15
C TRP A 18 25.27 25.61 6.98
N THR A 19 24.43 25.16 6.04
CA THR A 19 24.29 23.74 5.69
C THR A 19 25.61 23.16 5.19
N LYS A 20 26.29 23.83 4.25
CA LYS A 20 27.60 23.41 3.75
C LYS A 20 28.67 23.40 4.84
N THR A 21 28.63 24.39 5.74
CA THR A 21 29.56 24.46 6.87
C THR A 21 29.38 23.25 7.80
N ARG A 22 28.14 22.87 8.09
CA ARG A 22 27.82 21.68 8.90
C ARG A 22 28.30 20.39 8.23
N GLU A 23 28.06 20.24 6.93
CA GLU A 23 28.50 19.07 6.16
C GLU A 23 30.01 18.93 6.16
N SER A 24 30.73 20.00 5.81
CA SER A 24 32.20 20.01 5.83
C SER A 24 32.76 19.70 7.23
N LEU A 25 32.15 20.25 8.29
CA LEU A 25 32.55 19.96 9.66
C LEU A 25 32.26 18.50 10.07
N THR A 26 31.17 17.92 9.57
CA THR A 26 30.83 16.50 9.79
C THR A 26 31.85 15.58 9.13
N GLU A 27 32.27 15.88 7.90
CA GLU A 27 33.30 15.13 7.18
C GLU A 27 34.64 15.17 7.92
N VAL A 28 35.07 16.36 8.35
CA VAL A 28 36.31 16.52 9.13
C VAL A 28 36.23 15.80 10.47
N LEU A 29 35.08 15.85 11.15
CA LEU A 29 34.86 15.14 12.40
C LEU A 29 34.99 13.62 12.21
N MET A 30 34.32 13.07 11.19
CA MET A 30 34.35 11.63 10.90
C MET A 30 35.74 11.16 10.48
N ALA A 31 36.51 11.97 9.75
CA ALA A 31 37.88 11.64 9.38
C ALA A 31 38.86 11.63 10.56
N ASN A 32 38.59 12.38 11.63
CA ASN A 32 39.46 12.48 12.81
C ASN A 32 39.09 11.51 13.94
N LEU A 33 37.96 10.80 13.84
CA LEU A 33 37.57 9.80 14.83
C LEU A 33 38.43 8.54 14.68
N ASP A 34 39.06 8.12 15.78
CA ASP A 34 39.81 6.86 15.81
C ASP A 34 38.88 5.66 15.59
N ARG A 35 39.37 4.62 14.89
CA ARG A 35 38.60 3.42 14.57
C ARG A 35 38.14 2.65 15.81
N PHE A 36 38.92 2.71 16.90
CA PHE A 36 38.59 2.08 18.18
C PHE A 36 37.86 3.02 19.15
N ASN A 37 37.45 4.20 18.69
CA ASN A 37 36.57 5.06 19.49
C ASN A 37 35.23 4.34 19.70
N PRO A 38 34.77 4.12 20.95
CA PRO A 38 33.52 3.42 21.22
C PRO A 38 32.29 4.05 20.54
N ILE A 39 32.24 5.39 20.43
CA ILE A 39 31.13 6.10 19.77
C ILE A 39 31.13 5.81 18.27
N TYR A 40 32.32 5.81 17.66
CA TYR A 40 32.47 5.47 16.24
C TYR A 40 32.10 4.00 16.01
N MET A 41 32.59 3.09 16.85
CA MET A 41 32.27 1.66 16.78
C MET A 41 30.76 1.41 16.91
N MET A 42 30.07 2.06 17.85
CA MET A 42 28.61 1.91 18.03
C MET A 42 27.81 2.35 16.80
N ALA A 43 28.18 3.46 16.16
CA ALA A 43 27.50 3.94 14.97
C ALA A 43 27.87 3.13 13.71
N HIS A 44 29.16 2.81 13.53
CA HIS A 44 29.65 2.05 12.37
C HIS A 44 29.17 0.59 12.39
N SER A 45 29.06 -0.02 13.57
CA SER A 45 28.49 -1.37 13.70
C SER A 45 26.98 -1.42 13.44
N GLY A 46 26.30 -0.28 13.35
CA GLY A 46 24.84 -0.20 13.26
C GLY A 46 24.11 -0.53 14.57
N ALA A 47 24.84 -0.76 15.68
CA ALA A 47 24.24 -1.12 16.96
C ALA A 47 23.35 0.00 17.51
N ARG A 48 23.87 1.23 17.56
CA ARG A 48 23.12 2.43 17.96
C ARG A 48 23.91 3.68 17.60
N GLY A 49 23.25 4.65 16.98
CA GLY A 49 23.89 5.89 16.59
C GLY A 49 23.92 6.07 15.07
N ASN A 50 23.81 7.30 14.61
CA ASN A 50 24.09 7.64 13.21
C ASN A 50 25.07 8.82 13.12
N VAL A 51 25.61 9.06 11.92
CA VAL A 51 26.57 10.16 11.67
C VAL A 51 25.98 11.52 12.06
N GLY A 52 24.69 11.73 11.84
CA GLY A 52 24.00 12.95 12.27
C GLY A 52 24.02 13.17 13.78
N GLN A 53 23.81 12.12 14.58
CA GLN A 53 23.88 12.18 16.04
C GLN A 53 25.32 12.42 16.53
N ILE A 54 26.32 11.82 15.88
CA ILE A 54 27.74 12.08 16.18
C ILE A 54 28.08 13.55 15.88
N SER A 55 27.62 14.08 14.75
CA SER A 55 27.80 15.48 14.39
C SER A 55 27.18 16.42 15.44
N GLN A 56 26.02 16.09 15.99
CA GLN A 56 25.41 16.92 17.04
C GLN A 56 26.17 16.84 18.37
N LEU A 57 26.80 15.70 18.68
CA LEU A 57 27.55 15.49 19.92
C LEU A 57 28.88 16.26 19.95
N ALA A 58 29.65 16.20 18.86
CA ALA A 58 31.03 16.69 18.84
C ALA A 58 31.35 17.67 17.69
N GLY A 59 30.42 17.87 16.76
CA GLY A 59 30.59 18.77 15.63
C GLY A 59 29.89 20.11 15.88
N MET A 60 28.76 20.30 15.22
CA MET A 60 27.85 21.42 15.44
C MET A 60 26.42 20.92 15.37
N ARG A 61 25.50 21.55 16.13
CA ARG A 61 24.09 21.18 16.07
C ARG A 61 23.40 21.70 14.80
N GLY A 62 23.81 22.86 14.29
CA GLY A 62 23.37 23.37 12.99
C GLY A 62 22.10 24.23 13.04
N LEU A 63 21.39 24.27 11.90
CA LEU A 63 20.16 25.04 11.72
C LEU A 63 18.97 24.32 12.34
N MET A 64 18.02 25.09 12.88
CA MET A 64 16.79 24.59 13.48
C MET A 64 15.56 25.08 12.72
N ALA A 65 14.52 24.26 12.64
CA ALA A 65 13.22 24.65 12.12
C ALA A 65 12.31 25.20 13.22
N ASP A 66 11.54 26.22 12.88
CA ASP A 66 10.47 26.75 13.71
C ASP A 66 9.20 25.87 13.66
N PRO A 67 8.16 26.16 14.46
CA PRO A 67 6.91 25.40 14.43
C PRO A 67 6.20 25.40 13.07
N THR A 68 6.45 26.40 12.22
CA THR A 68 5.87 26.49 10.87
C THR A 68 6.63 25.65 9.84
N GLY A 69 7.84 25.18 10.17
CA GLY A 69 8.75 24.48 9.26
C GLY A 69 9.76 25.40 8.58
N ARG A 70 9.73 26.71 8.86
CA ARG A 70 10.71 27.66 8.35
C ARG A 70 12.02 27.49 9.13
N ILE A 71 13.14 27.49 8.41
CA ILE A 71 14.46 27.38 9.01
C ILE A 71 14.84 28.72 9.64
N ILE A 72 15.28 28.68 10.89
CA ILE A 72 15.79 29.85 11.62
C ILE A 72 17.19 30.16 11.08
N ASP A 73 17.42 31.38 10.60
CA ASP A 73 18.67 31.79 9.95
C ASP A 73 19.86 31.98 10.92
N LEU A 74 19.59 31.86 12.24
CA LEU A 74 20.58 31.81 13.31
C LEU A 74 20.91 30.35 13.69
N PRO A 75 22.09 29.81 13.33
CA PRO A 75 22.46 28.44 13.64
C PRO A 75 22.94 28.29 15.09
N ILE A 76 22.85 27.07 15.61
CA ILE A 76 23.50 26.65 16.84
C ILE A 76 24.91 26.17 16.48
N LYS A 77 25.92 26.95 16.89
CA LYS A 77 27.32 26.68 16.57
C LYS A 77 27.93 25.66 17.51
N ALA A 78 27.51 25.67 18.77
CA ALA A 78 27.97 24.75 19.78
C ALA A 78 27.47 23.31 19.53
N ASN A 79 28.15 22.36 20.17
CA ASN A 79 27.77 20.95 20.23
C ASN A 79 27.43 20.54 21.67
N PHE A 80 26.91 19.33 21.86
CA PHE A 80 26.54 18.86 23.21
C PHE A 80 27.73 18.67 24.15
N ARG A 81 28.93 18.42 23.62
CA ARG A 81 30.15 18.31 24.42
C ARG A 81 30.60 19.66 25.00
N GLU A 82 30.48 20.73 24.23
CA GLU A 82 30.81 22.11 24.62
C GLU A 82 29.72 22.76 25.48
N GLY A 83 28.47 22.31 25.31
CA GLY A 83 27.29 22.86 25.97
C GLY A 83 26.64 23.98 25.16
N LEU A 84 25.36 24.24 25.45
CA LEU A 84 24.55 25.22 24.72
C LEU A 84 24.32 26.46 25.57
N THR A 85 24.35 27.64 24.94
CA THR A 85 23.87 28.87 25.58
C THR A 85 22.35 28.81 25.80
N VAL A 86 21.83 29.66 26.70
CA VAL A 86 20.38 29.73 26.98
C VAL A 86 19.58 30.00 25.70
N LEU A 87 20.07 30.88 24.83
CA LEU A 87 19.42 31.21 23.56
C LEU A 87 19.43 30.02 22.59
N GLU A 88 20.58 29.35 22.41
CA GLU A 88 20.69 28.18 21.54
C GLU A 88 19.82 27.01 22.04
N TYR A 89 19.80 26.79 23.35
CA TYR A 89 18.92 25.81 23.96
C TYR A 89 17.45 26.16 23.68
N PHE A 90 17.04 27.41 23.91
CA PHE A 90 15.67 27.88 23.63
C PHE A 90 15.27 27.71 22.16
N ILE A 91 16.16 28.04 21.22
CA ILE A 91 15.93 27.82 19.78
C ILE A 91 15.71 26.33 19.50
N SER A 92 16.53 25.44 20.08
CA SER A 92 16.40 23.99 19.89
C SER A 92 15.09 23.41 20.44
N THR A 93 14.44 24.07 21.41
CA THR A 93 13.18 23.59 21.99
C THR A 93 12.00 23.65 21.03
N HIS A 94 12.02 24.56 20.03
CA HIS A 94 10.90 24.72 19.09
C HIS A 94 10.72 23.46 18.23
N GLY A 95 11.78 23.03 17.56
CA GLY A 95 11.78 21.81 16.76
C GLY A 95 11.52 20.56 17.60
N ALA A 96 12.12 20.47 18.79
CA ALA A 96 11.92 19.34 19.69
C ALA A 96 10.46 19.21 20.18
N ARG A 97 9.84 20.33 20.59
CA ARG A 97 8.45 20.35 21.05
C ARG A 97 7.48 20.02 19.92
N LYS A 98 7.71 20.56 18.71
CA LYS A 98 6.92 20.22 17.52
C LYS A 98 7.01 18.72 17.23
N GLY A 99 8.22 18.16 17.17
CA GLY A 99 8.43 16.73 16.92
C GLY A 99 7.72 15.83 17.94
N LEU A 100 7.79 16.17 19.24
CA LEU A 100 7.08 15.42 20.29
C LEU A 100 5.56 15.53 20.17
N ALA A 101 5.04 16.73 19.91
CA ALA A 101 3.61 16.95 19.73
C ALA A 101 3.07 16.20 18.50
N ASP A 102 3.78 16.28 17.37
CA ASP A 102 3.40 15.57 16.14
C ASP A 102 3.45 14.06 16.33
N THR A 103 4.47 13.54 17.03
CA THR A 103 4.55 12.10 17.37
C THR A 103 3.34 11.66 18.19
N ALA A 104 2.96 12.44 19.21
CA ALA A 104 1.83 12.12 20.07
C ALA A 104 0.48 12.17 19.35
N LEU A 105 0.28 13.15 18.45
CA LEU A 105 -0.97 13.32 17.72
C LEU A 105 -1.12 12.33 16.56
N LYS A 106 -0.10 12.23 15.70
CA LYS A 106 -0.21 11.48 14.45
C LYS A 106 -0.15 9.95 14.63
N THR A 107 0.28 9.47 15.80
CA THR A 107 0.18 8.03 16.14
C THR A 107 -1.28 7.55 16.04
N ALA A 108 -2.24 8.41 16.40
CA ALA A 108 -3.66 8.09 16.26
C ALA A 108 -4.09 7.93 14.78
N ASP A 109 -3.57 8.77 13.89
CA ASP A 109 -3.89 8.73 12.46
C ASP A 109 -3.42 7.42 11.82
N SER A 110 -2.21 6.97 12.17
CA SER A 110 -1.69 5.68 11.72
C SER A 110 -2.52 4.50 12.23
N GLY A 111 -2.84 4.49 13.53
CA GLY A 111 -3.73 3.46 14.10
C GLY A 111 -5.11 3.45 13.44
N TYR A 112 -5.62 4.63 13.08
CA TYR A 112 -6.88 4.78 12.35
C TYR A 112 -6.79 4.30 10.90
N LEU A 113 -5.66 4.50 10.20
CA LEU A 113 -5.40 3.88 8.90
C LEU A 113 -5.40 2.35 9.00
N THR A 114 -4.65 1.78 9.97
CA THR A 114 -4.60 0.33 10.18
C THR A 114 -5.99 -0.25 10.41
N ARG A 115 -6.81 0.42 11.23
CA ARG A 115 -8.21 0.03 11.45
C ARG A 115 -8.99 -0.01 10.14
N ARG A 116 -8.92 1.05 9.32
CA ARG A 116 -9.61 1.11 8.02
C ARG A 116 -9.13 0.03 7.04
N LEU A 117 -7.83 -0.27 7.04
CA LEU A 117 -7.25 -1.33 6.22
C LEU A 117 -7.76 -2.71 6.64
N VAL A 118 -7.89 -2.96 7.94
CA VAL A 118 -8.50 -4.20 8.46
C VAL A 118 -9.97 -4.28 8.05
N ASP A 119 -10.71 -3.19 8.19
CA ASP A 119 -12.14 -3.16 7.88
C ASP A 119 -12.46 -3.47 6.41
N VAL A 120 -11.60 -3.03 5.48
CA VAL A 120 -11.78 -3.28 4.04
C VAL A 120 -11.31 -4.67 3.61
N SER A 121 -10.38 -5.31 4.34
CA SER A 121 -9.71 -6.54 3.88
C SER A 121 -9.97 -7.79 4.74
N GLN A 122 -10.67 -7.65 5.86
CA GLN A 122 -10.94 -8.76 6.79
C GLN A 122 -11.67 -9.97 6.18
N ASP A 123 -12.42 -9.81 5.09
CA ASP A 123 -13.12 -10.89 4.39
C ASP A 123 -12.22 -11.63 3.40
N VAL A 124 -10.98 -11.17 3.21
CA VAL A 124 -10.00 -11.76 2.30
C VAL A 124 -9.23 -12.89 2.98
N ILE A 125 -9.74 -14.11 2.76
CA ILE A 125 -9.20 -15.36 3.30
C ILE A 125 -8.83 -16.27 2.11
N VAL A 126 -7.79 -17.09 2.27
CA VAL A 126 -7.48 -18.12 1.27
C VAL A 126 -8.53 -19.24 1.33
N ARG A 127 -9.31 -19.44 0.27
CA ARG A 127 -10.43 -20.43 0.30
C ARG A 127 -10.24 -21.64 -0.59
N GLU A 128 -9.43 -21.53 -1.63
CA GLU A 128 -9.25 -22.58 -2.64
C GLU A 128 -7.79 -22.65 -3.09
N GLU A 129 -7.39 -23.77 -3.69
CA GLU A 129 -6.00 -23.95 -4.14
C GLU A 129 -5.70 -23.17 -5.42
N ASP A 130 -6.61 -23.25 -6.40
CA ASP A 130 -6.45 -22.61 -7.71
C ASP A 130 -7.79 -22.10 -8.23
N CYS A 131 -7.88 -20.80 -8.51
CA CYS A 131 -9.07 -20.19 -9.11
C CYS A 131 -9.17 -20.41 -10.64
N GLY A 132 -8.20 -21.09 -11.26
CA GLY A 132 -8.19 -21.39 -12.70
C GLY A 132 -7.99 -20.17 -13.61
N THR A 133 -7.50 -19.05 -13.09
CA THR A 133 -7.33 -17.83 -13.90
C THR A 133 -6.17 -17.97 -14.88
N GLU A 134 -6.42 -17.60 -16.13
CA GLU A 134 -5.37 -17.50 -17.16
C GLU A 134 -4.74 -16.10 -17.22
N MET A 135 -5.27 -15.17 -16.41
CA MET A 135 -4.76 -13.80 -16.32
C MET A 135 -3.64 -13.71 -15.26
N GLY A 136 -2.48 -13.24 -15.66
CA GLY A 136 -1.37 -12.87 -14.77
C GLY A 136 -1.05 -11.37 -14.87
N ILE A 137 -0.24 -10.85 -13.97
CA ILE A 137 0.35 -9.51 -14.05
C ILE A 137 1.75 -9.57 -14.66
N GLU A 138 2.08 -8.59 -15.50
CA GLU A 138 3.45 -8.41 -15.97
C GLU A 138 4.19 -7.60 -14.91
N VAL A 139 5.35 -8.11 -14.51
CA VAL A 139 6.18 -7.56 -13.44
C VAL A 139 7.56 -7.26 -14.02
N GLU A 140 8.03 -6.07 -13.70
CA GLU A 140 9.33 -5.52 -14.06
C GLU A 140 9.94 -4.82 -12.85
N GLU A 141 11.20 -4.42 -12.93
CA GLU A 141 11.86 -3.62 -11.89
C GLU A 141 11.16 -2.26 -11.73
N ILE A 142 10.90 -1.85 -10.49
CA ILE A 142 10.32 -0.53 -10.22
C ILE A 142 11.47 0.48 -10.15
N LYS A 143 11.51 1.41 -11.11
CA LYS A 143 12.54 2.44 -11.21
C LYS A 143 11.95 3.83 -11.05
N ASP A 144 12.67 4.72 -10.40
CA ASP A 144 12.40 6.15 -10.37
C ASP A 144 13.56 6.91 -11.02
N GLY A 145 13.41 7.22 -12.30
CA GLY A 145 14.51 7.73 -13.10
C GLY A 145 15.65 6.72 -13.18
N SER A 146 16.76 6.99 -12.50
CA SER A 146 17.94 6.12 -12.43
C SER A 146 17.99 5.25 -11.18
N GLU A 147 17.18 5.54 -10.17
CA GLU A 147 17.19 4.81 -8.90
C GLU A 147 16.27 3.60 -8.97
N ILE A 148 16.78 2.43 -8.59
CA ILE A 148 16.00 1.20 -8.51
C ILE A 148 15.32 1.22 -7.13
N ILE A 149 13.98 1.32 -7.12
CA ILE A 149 13.18 1.26 -5.90
C ILE A 149 13.05 -0.19 -5.45
N GLU A 150 12.75 -1.08 -6.39
CA GLU A 150 12.55 -2.50 -6.12
C GLU A 150 13.04 -3.36 -7.27
N GLU A 151 13.90 -4.32 -6.91
CA GLU A 151 14.51 -5.26 -7.83
C GLU A 151 13.52 -6.33 -8.28
N LEU A 152 13.71 -6.86 -9.48
CA LEU A 152 12.85 -7.91 -10.03
C LEU A 152 12.88 -9.16 -9.13
N TYR A 153 14.04 -9.48 -8.54
CA TYR A 153 14.22 -10.58 -7.60
C TYR A 153 13.20 -10.55 -6.45
N ASP A 154 13.12 -9.43 -5.72
CA ASP A 154 12.22 -9.27 -4.57
C ASP A 154 10.75 -9.44 -4.95
N ARG A 155 10.38 -9.03 -6.18
CA ARG A 155 8.99 -9.11 -6.68
C ARG A 155 8.59 -10.52 -7.10
N LEU A 156 9.54 -11.35 -7.52
CA LEU A 156 9.31 -12.71 -7.98
C LEU A 156 9.27 -13.73 -6.84
N VAL A 157 10.11 -13.57 -5.81
CA VAL A 157 10.26 -14.56 -4.75
C VAL A 157 8.92 -14.85 -4.06
N GLY A 158 8.58 -16.14 -4.02
CA GLY A 158 7.35 -16.63 -3.41
C GLY A 158 6.07 -16.38 -4.22
N ARG A 159 6.19 -16.10 -5.54
CA ARG A 159 5.07 -16.00 -6.49
C ARG A 159 5.03 -17.20 -7.42
N PHE A 160 3.89 -17.40 -8.08
CA PHE A 160 3.73 -18.46 -9.08
C PHE A 160 3.85 -17.89 -10.50
N ALA A 161 4.57 -18.58 -11.38
CA ALA A 161 4.67 -18.21 -12.78
C ALA A 161 3.33 -18.46 -13.51
N GLN A 162 2.90 -17.52 -14.35
CA GLN A 162 1.68 -17.66 -15.14
C GLN A 162 1.91 -18.39 -16.47
N GLU A 163 3.11 -18.27 -17.02
CA GLU A 163 3.54 -18.84 -18.30
C GLU A 163 4.91 -19.51 -18.11
N ASP A 164 5.31 -20.37 -19.04
CA ASP A 164 6.63 -21.01 -19.01
C ASP A 164 7.71 -19.95 -19.27
N ILE A 165 8.62 -19.78 -18.33
CA ILE A 165 9.74 -18.83 -18.43
C ILE A 165 10.91 -19.57 -19.06
N ARG A 166 11.38 -19.10 -20.22
CA ARG A 166 12.47 -19.71 -20.98
C ARG A 166 13.72 -18.85 -20.96
N HIS A 167 14.88 -19.49 -20.94
CA HIS A 167 16.16 -18.80 -21.03
C HIS A 167 16.36 -18.21 -22.44
N PRO A 168 16.71 -16.92 -22.59
CA PRO A 168 16.81 -16.27 -23.91
C PRO A 168 17.79 -16.95 -24.88
N GLU A 169 18.93 -17.41 -24.36
CA GLU A 169 20.00 -18.00 -25.19
C GLU A 169 19.94 -19.53 -25.36
N ARG A 170 19.39 -20.26 -24.38
CA ARG A 170 19.43 -21.73 -24.33
C ARG A 170 18.11 -22.39 -24.74
N ASP A 171 17.02 -21.63 -24.80
CA ASP A 171 15.63 -22.11 -25.02
C ASP A 171 15.20 -23.26 -24.06
N GLU A 172 15.85 -23.34 -22.90
CA GLU A 172 15.47 -24.23 -21.81
C GLU A 172 14.42 -23.54 -20.93
N ILE A 173 13.43 -24.32 -20.45
CA ILE A 173 12.42 -23.82 -19.51
C ILE A 173 13.08 -23.72 -18.13
N LEU A 174 13.20 -22.50 -17.60
CA LEU A 174 13.69 -22.22 -16.25
C LEU A 174 12.60 -22.49 -15.21
N VAL A 175 11.38 -22.01 -15.48
CA VAL A 175 10.23 -22.17 -14.58
C VAL A 175 9.01 -22.54 -15.41
N SER A 176 8.34 -23.61 -15.03
CA SER A 176 7.10 -24.05 -15.68
C SER A 176 5.89 -23.25 -15.19
N ARG A 177 4.84 -23.19 -16.00
CA ARG A 177 3.54 -22.59 -15.61
C ARG A 177 3.03 -23.20 -14.32
N ASN A 178 2.56 -22.35 -13.40
CA ASN A 178 2.11 -22.70 -12.05
C ASN A 178 3.18 -23.34 -11.14
N GLN A 179 4.47 -23.14 -11.44
CA GLN A 179 5.54 -23.45 -10.50
C GLN A 179 5.79 -22.25 -9.58
N LEU A 180 6.09 -22.53 -8.31
CA LEU A 180 6.50 -21.52 -7.33
C LEU A 180 7.93 -21.06 -7.66
N ILE A 181 8.15 -19.75 -7.63
CA ILE A 181 9.47 -19.15 -7.83
C ILE A 181 10.12 -18.99 -6.45
N ASP A 182 11.09 -19.87 -6.17
CA ASP A 182 11.95 -19.78 -4.98
C ASP A 182 13.15 -18.86 -5.24
N GLU A 183 13.94 -18.59 -4.20
CA GLU A 183 15.12 -17.70 -4.23
C GLU A 183 16.15 -18.11 -5.30
N ASP A 184 16.38 -19.42 -5.45
CA ASP A 184 17.32 -19.96 -6.46
C ASP A 184 16.81 -19.69 -7.89
N LEU A 185 15.53 -19.98 -8.15
CA LEU A 185 14.90 -19.74 -9.45
C LEU A 185 14.83 -18.24 -9.79
N ALA A 186 14.52 -17.40 -8.80
CA ALA A 186 14.52 -15.94 -8.98
C ALA A 186 15.92 -15.40 -9.33
N SER A 187 16.97 -15.99 -8.74
CA SER A 187 18.36 -15.65 -9.05
C SER A 187 18.74 -16.07 -10.47
N GLU A 188 18.37 -17.28 -10.90
CA GLU A 188 18.60 -17.77 -12.26
C GLU A 188 17.90 -16.90 -13.31
N ILE A 189 16.66 -16.51 -13.05
CA ILE A 189 15.87 -15.62 -13.92
C ILE A 189 16.56 -14.27 -14.08
N THR A 190 16.99 -13.67 -12.97
CA THR A 190 17.65 -12.36 -12.97
C THR A 190 18.99 -12.42 -13.70
N GLN A 191 19.76 -13.50 -13.51
CA GLN A 191 21.03 -13.73 -14.22
C GLN A 191 20.85 -13.98 -15.72
N ALA A 192 19.73 -14.56 -16.13
CA ALA A 192 19.38 -14.76 -17.53
C ALA A 192 19.01 -13.45 -18.26
N GLY A 193 18.92 -12.31 -17.55
CA GLY A 193 18.66 -10.99 -18.13
C GLY A 193 17.20 -10.80 -18.59
N ILE A 194 16.26 -11.53 -18.00
CA ILE A 194 14.83 -11.42 -18.31
C ILE A 194 14.24 -10.26 -17.50
N ASN A 195 13.75 -9.23 -18.18
CA ASN A 195 13.27 -8.00 -17.51
C ASN A 195 11.77 -7.97 -17.22
N ILE A 196 10.97 -8.71 -18.00
CA ILE A 196 9.50 -8.69 -17.91
C ILE A 196 9.00 -10.13 -17.77
N ILE A 197 8.27 -10.40 -16.71
CA ILE A 197 7.77 -11.74 -16.40
C ILE A 197 6.30 -11.67 -16.02
N LYS A 198 5.53 -12.65 -16.48
CA LYS A 198 4.13 -12.79 -16.15
C LYS A 198 3.93 -13.72 -14.96
N ILE A 199 3.45 -13.17 -13.85
CA ILE A 199 3.18 -13.92 -12.62
C ILE A 199 1.69 -13.94 -12.29
N ARG A 200 1.29 -14.90 -11.44
CA ARG A 200 0.00 -14.86 -10.77
C ARG A 200 0.01 -13.81 -9.67
N SER A 201 -1.09 -13.07 -9.57
CA SER A 201 -1.26 -12.04 -8.56
C SER A 201 -2.65 -12.10 -7.95
N VAL A 202 -2.76 -11.52 -6.75
CA VAL A 202 -4.03 -11.32 -6.06
C VAL A 202 -4.96 -10.43 -6.88
N LEU A 203 -4.43 -9.50 -7.69
CA LEU A 203 -5.22 -8.60 -8.53
C LEU A 203 -6.05 -9.33 -9.60
N THR A 204 -5.54 -10.45 -10.14
CA THR A 204 -6.19 -11.21 -11.23
C THR A 204 -6.90 -12.48 -10.76
N CYS A 205 -6.97 -12.70 -9.44
CA CYS A 205 -7.59 -13.90 -8.88
C CYS A 205 -9.11 -13.89 -9.13
N ARG A 206 -9.65 -15.01 -9.63
CA ARG A 206 -11.09 -15.19 -9.90
C ARG A 206 -11.86 -15.88 -8.77
N SER A 207 -11.25 -15.98 -7.59
CA SER A 207 -11.95 -16.50 -6.41
C SER A 207 -13.08 -15.54 -5.98
N ARG A 208 -14.30 -16.06 -5.86
CA ARG A 208 -15.50 -15.27 -5.49
C ARG A 208 -15.39 -14.69 -4.09
N PHE A 209 -14.90 -15.49 -3.14
CA PHE A 209 -14.79 -15.08 -1.74
C PHE A 209 -13.33 -15.24 -1.30
N GLY A 210 -12.60 -14.14 -1.22
CA GLY A 210 -11.19 -14.12 -0.84
C GLY A 210 -10.25 -14.35 -2.01
N VAL A 211 -9.27 -15.22 -1.83
CA VAL A 211 -8.20 -15.50 -2.81
C VAL A 211 -7.85 -16.99 -2.86
N CYS A 212 -7.18 -17.42 -3.92
CA CYS A 212 -6.63 -18.78 -4.02
C CYS A 212 -5.15 -18.84 -3.63
N VAL A 213 -4.68 -20.03 -3.24
CA VAL A 213 -3.29 -20.31 -2.86
C VAL A 213 -2.32 -19.88 -3.96
N LYS A 214 -2.56 -20.27 -5.22
CA LYS A 214 -1.65 -19.97 -6.34
C LYS A 214 -1.57 -18.49 -6.71
N CYS A 215 -2.63 -17.70 -6.51
CA CYS A 215 -2.60 -16.26 -6.77
C CYS A 215 -1.91 -15.48 -5.64
N TYR A 216 -1.94 -15.99 -4.41
CA TYR A 216 -1.25 -15.36 -3.27
C TYR A 216 0.23 -15.77 -3.21
N GLY A 217 0.49 -17.07 -3.34
CA GLY A 217 1.82 -17.66 -3.31
C GLY A 217 2.28 -18.07 -1.91
N ARG A 218 3.52 -17.71 -1.58
CA ARG A 218 4.18 -18.03 -0.32
C ARG A 218 3.72 -17.12 0.82
N ASN A 219 3.51 -17.68 2.00
CA ASN A 219 3.35 -16.93 3.24
C ASN A 219 4.71 -16.42 3.70
N MET A 220 4.86 -15.10 3.80
CA MET A 220 6.13 -14.45 4.15
C MET A 220 6.56 -14.69 5.60
N ALA A 221 5.63 -15.05 6.49
CA ALA A 221 5.94 -15.32 7.88
C ALA A 221 6.49 -16.74 8.11
N THR A 222 5.97 -17.73 7.39
CA THR A 222 6.36 -19.14 7.56
C THR A 222 7.38 -19.61 6.53
N GLY A 223 7.53 -18.88 5.42
CA GLY A 223 8.36 -19.28 4.30
C GLY A 223 7.82 -20.52 3.56
N ARG A 224 6.55 -20.88 3.73
CA ARG A 224 5.89 -21.99 3.02
C ARG A 224 4.77 -21.47 2.13
N ILE A 225 4.27 -22.32 1.24
CA ILE A 225 3.04 -22.02 0.48
C ILE A 225 1.91 -21.73 1.49
N VAL A 226 1.06 -20.75 1.17
CA VAL A 226 -0.03 -20.37 2.06
C VAL A 226 -1.06 -21.50 2.19
N ASP A 227 -1.54 -21.72 3.42
CA ASP A 227 -2.57 -22.71 3.72
C ASP A 227 -3.97 -22.17 3.47
N ILE A 228 -4.91 -23.08 3.20
CA ILE A 228 -6.33 -22.72 3.10
C ILE A 228 -6.84 -22.31 4.48
N GLY A 229 -7.50 -21.17 4.54
CA GLY A 229 -7.96 -20.55 5.78
C GLY A 229 -7.08 -19.45 6.32
N GLU A 230 -5.92 -19.18 5.71
CA GLU A 230 -5.08 -18.07 6.13
C GLU A 230 -5.80 -16.72 5.90
N ALA A 231 -5.85 -15.89 6.95
CA ALA A 231 -6.49 -14.57 6.92
C ALA A 231 -5.56 -13.50 6.31
N VAL A 232 -5.19 -13.69 5.04
CA VAL A 232 -4.21 -12.85 4.33
C VAL A 232 -4.58 -11.37 4.25
N GLY A 233 -5.87 -11.03 4.32
CA GLY A 233 -6.33 -9.65 4.42
C GLY A 233 -5.90 -8.96 5.71
N ILE A 234 -6.07 -9.63 6.85
CA ILE A 234 -5.63 -9.09 8.15
C ILE A 234 -4.11 -8.93 8.18
N ILE A 235 -3.38 -9.92 7.67
CA ILE A 235 -1.92 -9.87 7.56
C ILE A 235 -1.51 -8.67 6.70
N ALA A 236 -2.11 -8.50 5.52
CA ALA A 236 -1.84 -7.36 4.65
C ALA A 236 -2.11 -6.01 5.31
N ALA A 237 -3.25 -5.86 5.98
CA ALA A 237 -3.59 -4.62 6.67
C ALA A 237 -2.58 -4.29 7.79
N GLN A 238 -2.13 -5.28 8.55
CA GLN A 238 -1.14 -5.10 9.61
C GLN A 238 0.26 -4.81 9.04
N SER A 239 0.66 -5.51 7.99
CA SER A 239 1.95 -5.30 7.30
C SER A 239 2.07 -3.91 6.68
N ILE A 240 0.96 -3.25 6.36
CA ILE A 240 0.93 -1.86 5.87
C ILE A 240 0.81 -0.87 7.03
N GLY A 241 -0.07 -1.17 8.00
CA GLY A 241 -0.42 -0.26 9.09
C GLY A 241 0.63 -0.14 10.20
N GLU A 242 1.30 -1.24 10.57
CA GLU A 242 2.35 -1.23 11.60
C GLU A 242 3.53 -0.36 11.15
N PRO A 243 4.09 -0.52 9.94
CA PRO A 243 5.16 0.36 9.49
C PRO A 243 4.67 1.79 9.25
N GLY A 244 3.41 2.01 8.89
CA GLY A 244 2.81 3.35 8.83
C GLY A 244 2.93 4.13 10.16
N THR A 245 2.90 3.41 11.28
CA THR A 245 3.09 4.02 12.60
C THR A 245 4.56 4.40 12.78
N GLN A 246 5.48 3.55 12.31
CA GLN A 246 6.90 3.86 12.29
C GLN A 246 7.25 5.04 11.36
N LEU A 247 6.62 5.17 10.19
CA LEU A 247 6.79 6.31 9.29
C LEU A 247 6.49 7.63 10.02
N THR A 248 5.43 7.60 10.82
CA THR A 248 4.99 8.76 11.59
C THR A 248 5.94 9.10 12.73
N MET A 249 6.62 8.10 13.31
CA MET A 249 7.57 8.31 14.41
C MET A 249 9.00 8.65 13.93
N ARG A 250 9.55 7.90 12.97
CA ARG A 250 10.95 8.02 12.50
C ARG A 250 11.24 9.35 11.81
N THR A 251 10.30 9.86 11.01
CA THR A 251 10.46 11.08 10.21
C THR A 251 10.79 12.32 11.06
N PHE A 252 10.40 12.32 12.35
CA PHE A 252 10.42 13.54 13.18
C PHE A 252 11.36 13.47 14.39
N HIS A 253 12.06 12.35 14.61
CA HIS A 253 13.09 12.21 15.64
C HIS A 253 14.44 12.85 15.28
N THR A 254 14.60 13.43 14.08
CA THR A 254 15.76 14.23 13.69
C THR A 254 15.85 15.59 14.40
N GLY A 255 14.89 15.93 15.26
CA GLY A 255 15.08 16.94 16.31
C GLY A 255 15.20 18.37 15.80
N GLY A 256 14.45 18.72 14.75
CA GLY A 256 14.35 20.08 14.21
C GLY A 256 15.50 20.49 13.29
N VAL A 257 16.44 19.61 12.96
CA VAL A 257 17.51 19.91 11.99
C VAL A 257 16.94 19.94 10.57
N ALA A 258 17.24 21.01 9.84
CA ALA A 258 16.77 21.20 8.47
C ALA A 258 17.30 20.11 7.51
N GLY A 259 16.39 19.46 6.78
CA GLY A 259 16.66 18.49 5.72
C GLY A 259 15.53 18.52 4.68
N ASP A 260 15.72 17.83 3.55
CA ASP A 260 14.72 17.80 2.47
C ASP A 260 13.37 17.28 2.97
N ASP A 261 12.30 17.88 2.47
CA ASP A 261 10.95 17.84 3.03
C ASP A 261 10.35 16.42 2.93
N ILE A 262 10.54 15.61 3.97
CA ILE A 262 10.01 14.25 4.15
C ILE A 262 8.46 14.25 4.35
N THR A 263 7.77 15.32 3.98
CA THR A 263 6.36 15.59 4.31
C THR A 263 5.36 14.69 3.57
N GLN A 264 5.80 13.78 2.71
CA GLN A 264 4.95 12.83 1.97
C GLN A 264 5.01 11.39 2.48
N GLY A 265 5.20 11.16 3.78
CA GLY A 265 5.08 9.83 4.39
C GLY A 265 3.62 9.34 4.48
N LEU A 266 3.11 9.13 5.70
CA LEU A 266 1.76 8.61 5.92
C LEU A 266 0.62 9.38 5.21
N PRO A 267 0.58 10.73 5.17
CA PRO A 267 -0.52 11.45 4.51
C PRO A 267 -0.66 11.13 3.02
N ARG A 268 0.46 10.79 2.35
CA ARG A 268 0.44 10.38 0.95
C ARG A 268 -0.14 8.98 0.79
N VAL A 269 0.26 8.05 1.66
CA VAL A 269 -0.32 6.69 1.71
C VAL A 269 -1.82 6.74 1.97
N GLU A 270 -2.28 7.59 2.89
CA GLU A 270 -3.70 7.81 3.14
C GLU A 270 -4.43 8.41 1.94
N GLU A 271 -3.83 9.38 1.25
CA GLU A 271 -4.39 9.99 0.04
C GLU A 271 -4.60 8.94 -1.07
N LEU A 272 -3.62 8.05 -1.25
CA LEU A 272 -3.64 6.96 -2.23
C LEU A 272 -4.74 5.93 -1.90
N PHE A 273 -4.77 5.41 -0.66
CA PHE A 273 -5.77 4.40 -0.26
C PHE A 273 -7.20 4.96 -0.13
N GLU A 274 -7.35 6.27 0.12
CA GLU A 274 -8.67 6.92 0.04
C GLU A 274 -9.06 7.33 -1.39
N ALA A 275 -8.21 7.06 -2.38
CA ALA A 275 -8.38 7.45 -3.78
C ALA A 275 -8.78 8.93 -3.91
N ARG A 276 -8.13 9.79 -3.13
CA ARG A 276 -8.41 11.24 -3.12
C ARG A 276 -7.70 11.92 -4.28
N LYS A 277 -8.26 13.06 -4.71
CA LYS A 277 -7.60 13.90 -5.71
C LYS A 277 -6.38 14.58 -5.09
N PRO A 278 -5.17 14.43 -5.66
CA PRO A 278 -3.96 15.01 -5.09
C PRO A 278 -3.95 16.54 -5.24
N LYS A 279 -3.24 17.22 -4.32
CA LYS A 279 -3.12 18.69 -4.34
C LYS A 279 -2.24 19.19 -5.51
N GLY A 280 -1.15 18.50 -5.81
CA GLY A 280 -0.25 18.78 -6.93
C GLY A 280 -0.54 17.89 -8.13
N LEU A 281 -1.71 18.08 -8.75
CA LEU A 281 -2.18 17.21 -9.83
C LEU A 281 -1.28 17.31 -11.08
N ALA A 282 -0.69 16.18 -11.47
CA ALA A 282 -0.06 16.01 -12.77
C ALA A 282 -1.13 15.82 -13.85
N LEU A 283 -0.95 16.49 -14.98
CA LEU A 283 -1.76 16.24 -16.17
C LEU A 283 -1.26 14.95 -16.84
N ILE A 284 -2.19 14.09 -17.26
CA ILE A 284 -1.87 12.90 -18.06
C ILE A 284 -2.41 13.05 -19.47
N SER A 285 -1.75 12.43 -20.43
CA SER A 285 -2.31 12.29 -21.78
C SER A 285 -3.51 11.34 -21.76
N GLU A 286 -4.55 11.63 -22.52
CA GLU A 286 -5.68 10.71 -22.74
C GLU A 286 -5.51 9.87 -24.00
N ILE A 287 -4.61 10.28 -24.89
CA ILE A 287 -4.38 9.65 -26.19
C ILE A 287 -2.89 9.40 -26.41
N ASP A 288 -2.56 8.40 -27.21
CA ASP A 288 -1.22 8.22 -27.73
C ASP A 288 -0.95 9.21 -28.88
N GLY A 289 0.30 9.63 -29.06
CA GLY A 289 0.63 10.52 -30.17
C GLY A 289 1.93 11.29 -30.03
N THR A 290 2.24 12.06 -31.06
CA THR A 290 3.41 12.96 -31.08
C THR A 290 3.06 14.28 -30.41
N VAL A 291 3.97 14.75 -29.56
CA VAL A 291 3.78 15.96 -28.79
C VAL A 291 4.28 17.20 -29.54
N GLU A 292 3.42 18.21 -29.64
CA GLU A 292 3.74 19.56 -30.12
C GLU A 292 3.53 20.56 -28.99
N ILE A 293 4.60 21.24 -28.56
CA ILE A 293 4.57 22.25 -27.50
C ILE A 293 4.47 23.65 -28.11
N ARG A 294 3.44 24.41 -27.74
CA ARG A 294 3.27 25.82 -28.11
C ARG A 294 3.30 26.70 -26.87
N GLU A 295 4.15 27.71 -26.87
CA GLU A 295 4.25 28.66 -25.77
C GLU A 295 3.46 29.95 -26.08
N THR A 296 2.46 30.24 -25.25
CA THR A 296 1.71 31.51 -25.24
C THR A 296 2.14 32.33 -24.02
N ARG A 297 1.97 33.67 -24.06
CA ARG A 297 2.50 34.62 -23.05
C ARG A 297 2.30 34.21 -21.57
N ASN A 298 1.23 33.48 -21.21
CA ASN A 298 0.96 33.04 -19.84
C ASN A 298 0.74 31.52 -19.65
N LYS A 299 0.75 30.72 -20.72
CA LYS A 299 0.42 29.28 -20.67
C LYS A 299 1.21 28.50 -21.72
N ARG A 300 1.56 27.26 -21.41
CA ARG A 300 2.06 26.29 -22.38
C ARG A 300 0.89 25.44 -22.85
N GLU A 301 0.68 25.37 -24.15
CA GLU A 301 -0.26 24.45 -24.77
C GLU A 301 0.50 23.24 -25.27
N ILE A 302 0.13 22.05 -24.81
CA ILE A 302 0.62 20.78 -25.31
C ILE A 302 -0.45 20.23 -26.24
N LYS A 303 -0.12 20.05 -27.51
CA LYS A 303 -0.98 19.39 -28.49
C LYS A 303 -0.44 18.00 -28.75
N ILE A 304 -1.27 16.98 -28.53
CA ILE A 304 -0.92 15.58 -28.82
C ILE A 304 -1.68 15.18 -30.07
N THR A 305 -0.94 14.75 -31.10
CA THR A 305 -1.53 14.35 -32.38
C THR A 305 -1.37 12.84 -32.54
N PRO A 306 -2.48 12.08 -32.54
CA PRO A 306 -2.45 10.63 -32.75
C PRO A 306 -2.18 10.30 -34.22
N GLN A 307 -1.82 9.05 -34.51
CA GLN A 307 -1.66 8.59 -35.89
C GLN A 307 -2.99 8.63 -36.67
N TYR A 308 -4.10 8.35 -35.97
CA TYR A 308 -5.45 8.39 -36.48
C TYR A 308 -6.36 9.08 -35.46
N GLY A 309 -7.16 10.07 -35.90
CA GLY A 309 -8.12 10.77 -35.05
C GLY A 309 -7.81 12.25 -34.84
N GLU A 310 -8.52 12.86 -33.89
CA GLU A 310 -8.41 14.29 -33.60
C GLU A 310 -7.31 14.60 -32.57
N PRO A 311 -6.54 15.67 -32.76
CA PRO A 311 -5.54 16.08 -31.78
C PRO A 311 -6.18 16.61 -30.50
N ARG A 312 -5.60 16.26 -29.35
CA ARG A 312 -6.01 16.76 -28.03
C ARG A 312 -5.10 17.91 -27.58
N LEU A 313 -5.70 18.94 -26.98
CA LEU A 313 -5.00 20.12 -26.45
C LEU A 313 -5.05 20.12 -24.92
N TYR A 314 -3.88 20.27 -24.30
CA TYR A 314 -3.71 20.35 -22.84
C TYR A 314 -3.10 21.69 -22.47
N ASN A 315 -3.72 22.37 -21.52
CA ASN A 315 -3.26 23.66 -21.01
C ASN A 315 -2.43 23.47 -19.74
N VAL A 316 -1.16 23.85 -19.80
CA VAL A 316 -0.20 23.72 -18.70
C VAL A 316 0.25 25.10 -18.19
N PRO A 317 0.25 25.34 -16.87
CA PRO A 317 0.83 26.54 -16.30
C PRO A 317 2.31 26.68 -16.67
N TYR A 318 2.76 27.91 -16.98
CA TYR A 318 4.14 28.15 -17.43
C TYR A 318 5.21 27.69 -16.41
N GLY A 319 4.89 27.71 -15.11
CA GLY A 319 5.79 27.26 -14.04
C GLY A 319 5.87 25.74 -13.83
N ALA A 320 5.05 24.94 -14.52
CA ALA A 320 5.12 23.48 -14.41
C ALA A 320 6.30 22.93 -15.22
N ARG A 321 7.05 22.02 -14.62
CA ARG A 321 8.13 21.28 -15.29
C ARG A 321 7.53 20.16 -16.13
N LEU A 322 7.96 20.07 -17.39
CA LEU A 322 7.53 19.04 -18.33
C LEU A 322 8.49 17.85 -18.26
N LYS A 323 7.97 16.64 -18.45
CA LYS A 323 8.77 15.39 -18.44
C LYS A 323 9.26 14.95 -19.83
N PHE A 324 8.82 15.61 -20.89
CA PHE A 324 9.08 15.23 -22.28
C PHE A 324 9.54 16.46 -23.10
N SER A 325 10.10 16.19 -24.27
CA SER A 325 10.55 17.18 -25.25
C SER A 325 9.57 17.33 -26.41
N ASN A 326 9.69 18.43 -27.14
CA ASN A 326 8.88 18.67 -28.34
C ASN A 326 9.26 17.65 -29.44
N GLY A 327 8.27 16.96 -29.99
CA GLY A 327 8.46 15.90 -30.98
C GLY A 327 8.54 14.47 -30.41
N ASP A 328 8.49 14.31 -29.08
CA ASP A 328 8.46 12.98 -28.47
C ASP A 328 7.12 12.27 -28.74
N TYR A 329 7.14 10.96 -28.91
CA TYR A 329 5.95 10.12 -28.94
C TYR A 329 5.64 9.65 -27.52
N ILE A 330 4.41 9.85 -27.06
CA ILE A 330 3.96 9.42 -25.74
C ILE A 330 2.71 8.56 -25.83
N GLU A 331 2.59 7.61 -24.91
CA GLU A 331 1.43 6.74 -24.80
C GLU A 331 0.31 7.37 -23.96
N ALA A 332 -0.92 6.91 -24.17
CA ALA A 332 -2.06 7.30 -23.35
C ALA A 332 -1.80 6.99 -21.86
N GLY A 333 -2.07 7.96 -21.00
CA GLY A 333 -1.86 7.90 -19.56
C GLY A 333 -0.45 8.27 -19.10
N THR A 334 0.43 8.72 -20.00
CA THR A 334 1.74 9.27 -19.64
C THR A 334 1.59 10.63 -18.96
N GLU A 335 2.40 10.87 -17.93
CA GLU A 335 2.46 12.14 -17.20
C GLU A 335 3.09 13.25 -18.03
N LEU A 336 2.35 14.34 -18.20
CA LEU A 336 2.79 15.51 -18.96
C LEU A 336 3.60 16.49 -18.09
N THR A 337 3.25 16.61 -16.82
CA THR A 337 3.83 17.58 -15.89
C THR A 337 4.32 16.87 -14.64
N GLU A 338 5.32 17.43 -13.97
CA GLU A 338 5.71 17.00 -12.63
C GLU A 338 4.54 17.15 -11.64
N GLY A 339 4.30 16.13 -10.82
CA GLY A 339 3.23 16.09 -9.84
C GLY A 339 2.71 14.68 -9.61
N SER A 340 1.60 14.58 -8.89
CA SER A 340 0.91 13.32 -8.61
C SER A 340 -0.24 13.08 -9.56
N VAL A 341 -0.36 11.87 -10.09
CA VAL A 341 -1.50 11.49 -10.94
C VAL A 341 -2.72 11.18 -10.09
N ASN A 342 -3.88 11.57 -10.60
CA ASN A 342 -5.17 11.17 -10.06
C ASN A 342 -5.52 9.74 -10.51
N PRO A 343 -5.65 8.78 -9.58
CA PRO A 343 -5.99 7.39 -9.91
C PRO A 343 -7.30 7.24 -10.70
N HIS A 344 -8.27 8.14 -10.50
CA HIS A 344 -9.55 8.11 -11.22
C HIS A 344 -9.42 8.47 -12.70
N ASP A 345 -8.48 9.36 -13.05
CA ASP A 345 -8.24 9.73 -14.43
C ASP A 345 -7.44 8.62 -15.12
N LEU A 346 -6.49 8.02 -14.40
CA LEU A 346 -5.75 6.86 -14.88
C LEU A 346 -6.65 5.65 -15.12
N LEU A 347 -7.65 5.41 -14.26
CA LEU A 347 -8.66 4.35 -14.44
C LEU A 347 -9.43 4.51 -15.76
N LYS A 348 -9.74 5.76 -16.16
CA LYS A 348 -10.47 6.02 -17.41
C LYS A 348 -9.60 5.82 -18.65
N VAL A 349 -8.32 6.14 -18.54
CA VAL A 349 -7.38 6.12 -19.68
C VAL A 349 -6.73 4.75 -19.86
N LYS A 350 -6.11 4.20 -18.81
CA LYS A 350 -5.38 2.91 -18.84
C LYS A 350 -6.20 1.72 -18.31
N GLY A 351 -7.45 1.94 -17.91
CA GLY A 351 -8.31 0.90 -17.33
C GLY A 351 -7.93 0.51 -15.90
N ALA A 352 -8.62 -0.50 -15.37
CA ALA A 352 -8.45 -0.96 -13.99
C ALA A 352 -7.01 -1.38 -13.68
N ARG A 353 -6.39 -2.12 -14.61
CA ARG A 353 -5.04 -2.65 -14.42
C ARG A 353 -3.97 -1.55 -14.37
N GLY A 354 -4.07 -0.54 -15.24
CA GLY A 354 -3.17 0.61 -15.18
C GLY A 354 -3.27 1.38 -13.86
N ALA A 355 -4.50 1.56 -13.35
CA ALA A 355 -4.72 2.17 -12.05
C ALA A 355 -4.16 1.32 -10.88
N GLN A 356 -4.31 -0.01 -10.93
CA GLN A 356 -3.77 -0.93 -9.93
C GLN A 356 -2.24 -0.88 -9.85
N VAL A 357 -1.57 -0.96 -11.02
CA VAL A 357 -0.11 -0.93 -11.10
C VAL A 357 0.44 0.41 -10.59
N TYR A 358 -0.19 1.53 -10.97
CA TYR A 358 0.19 2.84 -10.47
C TYR A 358 0.04 2.96 -8.95
N LEU A 359 -1.10 2.53 -8.38
CA LEU A 359 -1.31 2.55 -6.93
C LEU A 359 -0.28 1.68 -6.20
N LEU A 360 0.04 0.51 -6.74
CA LEU A 360 1.06 -0.38 -6.19
C LEU A 360 2.42 0.32 -6.16
N GLN A 361 2.86 0.84 -7.31
CA GLN A 361 4.15 1.53 -7.44
C GLN A 361 4.27 2.75 -6.54
N GLU A 362 3.22 3.58 -6.46
CA GLU A 362 3.24 4.79 -5.62
C GLU A 362 3.26 4.48 -4.13
N VAL A 363 2.51 3.48 -3.68
CA VAL A 363 2.54 3.07 -2.26
C VAL A 363 3.91 2.48 -1.93
N GLN A 364 4.43 1.59 -2.79
CA GLN A 364 5.73 0.97 -2.60
C GLN A 364 6.87 1.99 -2.55
N ARG A 365 6.85 2.97 -3.46
CA ARG A 365 7.78 4.12 -3.47
C ARG A 365 7.80 4.84 -2.14
N VAL A 366 6.64 5.15 -1.55
CA VAL A 366 6.57 5.89 -0.27
C VAL A 366 7.15 5.06 0.88
N TYR A 367 6.90 3.75 0.93
CA TYR A 367 7.46 2.90 1.99
C TYR A 367 8.98 2.69 1.83
N ARG A 368 9.45 2.39 0.62
CA ARG A 368 10.89 2.20 0.34
C ARG A 368 11.70 3.48 0.55
N PHE A 369 11.16 4.64 0.16
CA PHE A 369 11.81 5.94 0.42
C PHE A 369 12.03 6.21 1.92
N GLN A 370 11.24 5.56 2.78
CA GLN A 370 11.35 5.65 4.24
C GLN A 370 12.16 4.50 4.85
N GLY A 371 12.78 3.66 4.01
CA GLY A 371 13.57 2.50 4.42
C GLY A 371 12.73 1.40 5.05
N VAL A 372 11.46 1.24 4.62
CA VAL A 372 10.59 0.14 5.01
C VAL A 372 10.30 -0.73 3.80
N ASP A 373 10.65 -2.01 3.92
CA ASP A 373 10.40 -3.00 2.88
C ASP A 373 9.06 -3.69 3.13
N ILE A 374 8.15 -3.58 2.18
CA ILE A 374 6.84 -4.24 2.20
C ILE A 374 6.71 -5.06 0.91
N ASN A 375 6.19 -6.28 1.01
CA ASN A 375 5.94 -7.08 -0.17
C ASN A 375 4.68 -6.63 -0.91
N ASP A 376 4.77 -6.54 -2.24
CA ASP A 376 3.67 -6.19 -3.17
C ASP A 376 2.35 -6.88 -2.83
N LYS A 377 2.38 -8.15 -2.39
CA LYS A 377 1.16 -8.94 -2.14
C LYS A 377 0.23 -8.30 -1.13
N HIS A 378 0.77 -7.60 -0.13
CA HIS A 378 -0.04 -6.94 0.88
C HIS A 378 -0.78 -5.74 0.29
N ILE A 379 -0.10 -4.95 -0.54
CA ILE A 379 -0.69 -3.78 -1.20
C ILE A 379 -1.72 -4.23 -2.25
N GLU A 380 -1.41 -5.28 -3.02
CA GLU A 380 -2.33 -5.89 -3.99
C GLU A 380 -3.66 -6.33 -3.36
N VAL A 381 -3.62 -6.93 -2.15
CA VAL A 381 -4.83 -7.34 -1.43
C VAL A 381 -5.74 -6.15 -1.16
N ILE A 382 -5.19 -5.00 -0.74
CA ILE A 382 -5.97 -3.79 -0.47
C ILE A 382 -6.49 -3.17 -1.77
N ILE A 383 -5.64 -3.04 -2.79
CA ILE A 383 -6.01 -2.49 -4.10
C ILE A 383 -7.11 -3.33 -4.76
N ARG A 384 -7.07 -4.67 -4.62
CA ARG A 384 -8.15 -5.56 -5.08
C ARG A 384 -9.50 -5.17 -4.47
N GLN A 385 -9.54 -4.84 -3.18
CA GLN A 385 -10.78 -4.43 -2.52
C GLN A 385 -11.26 -3.04 -2.96
N MET A 386 -10.34 -2.12 -3.28
CA MET A 386 -10.68 -0.78 -3.78
C MET A 386 -11.36 -0.80 -5.16
N LEU A 387 -11.11 -1.83 -5.97
CA LEU A 387 -11.66 -2.01 -7.33
C LEU A 387 -12.67 -3.17 -7.44
N LYS A 388 -13.20 -3.65 -6.32
CA LYS A 388 -14.13 -4.80 -6.28
C LYS A 388 -15.50 -4.50 -6.90
N LYS A 389 -15.91 -3.23 -6.99
CA LYS A 389 -17.24 -2.82 -7.46
C LYS A 389 -17.20 -2.20 -8.87
N VAL A 390 -18.25 -2.47 -9.64
CA VAL A 390 -18.53 -1.85 -10.93
C VAL A 390 -19.80 -1.00 -10.84
N LYS A 391 -19.88 0.06 -11.62
CA LYS A 391 -21.09 0.88 -11.77
C LYS A 391 -21.78 0.49 -13.06
N VAL A 392 -23.03 0.04 -12.95
CA VAL A 392 -23.87 -0.32 -14.10
C VAL A 392 -24.18 0.95 -14.89
N ASP A 393 -23.86 0.95 -16.19
CA ASP A 393 -24.21 2.01 -17.12
C ASP A 393 -25.56 1.72 -17.77
N ASP A 394 -25.69 0.54 -18.38
CA ASP A 394 -26.93 0.02 -18.96
C ASP A 394 -27.24 -1.35 -18.34
N ALA A 395 -28.51 -1.57 -17.99
CA ALA A 395 -28.97 -2.81 -17.41
C ALA A 395 -29.21 -3.92 -18.46
N GLY A 396 -29.38 -3.56 -19.75
CA GLY A 396 -29.80 -4.52 -20.77
C GLY A 396 -31.08 -5.25 -20.32
N ASP A 397 -31.09 -6.57 -20.49
CA ASP A 397 -32.19 -7.46 -20.05
C ASP A 397 -31.99 -8.01 -18.62
N SER A 398 -31.05 -7.45 -17.85
CA SER A 398 -30.80 -7.88 -16.47
C SER A 398 -31.65 -7.11 -15.44
N ASP A 399 -31.79 -7.69 -14.25
CA ASP A 399 -32.45 -7.04 -13.11
C ASP A 399 -31.58 -5.97 -12.42
N LEU A 400 -30.44 -5.60 -13.01
CA LEU A 400 -29.53 -4.62 -12.44
C LEU A 400 -30.07 -3.20 -12.59
N LEU A 401 -29.78 -2.34 -11.61
CA LEU A 401 -30.20 -0.95 -11.64
C LEU A 401 -29.14 -0.06 -12.31
N PRO A 402 -29.49 0.70 -13.35
CA PRO A 402 -28.58 1.69 -13.93
C PRO A 402 -28.09 2.68 -12.87
N GLY A 403 -26.77 2.90 -12.84
CA GLY A 403 -26.09 3.71 -11.84
C GLY A 403 -25.82 3.00 -10.50
N GLY A 404 -26.33 1.78 -10.30
CA GLY A 404 -26.06 0.95 -9.13
C GLY A 404 -24.61 0.48 -9.06
N LEU A 405 -24.10 0.32 -7.85
CA LEU A 405 -22.79 -0.28 -7.58
C LEU A 405 -22.97 -1.75 -7.23
N VAL A 406 -22.38 -2.63 -8.03
CA VAL A 406 -22.52 -4.09 -7.92
C VAL A 406 -21.13 -4.71 -7.80
N ASP A 407 -21.02 -5.86 -7.13
CA ASP A 407 -19.77 -6.60 -7.11
C ASP A 407 -19.41 -7.10 -8.52
N THR A 408 -18.11 -7.06 -8.87
CA THR A 408 -17.65 -7.49 -10.20
C THR A 408 -18.03 -8.95 -10.48
N PHE A 409 -17.92 -9.84 -9.49
CA PHE A 409 -18.25 -11.25 -9.67
C PHE A 409 -19.76 -11.49 -9.79
N GLU A 410 -20.56 -10.71 -9.05
CA GLU A 410 -22.01 -10.75 -9.15
C GLU A 410 -22.48 -10.25 -10.53
N PHE A 411 -21.90 -9.15 -10.99
CA PHE A 411 -22.15 -8.60 -12.33
C PHE A 411 -21.84 -9.60 -13.43
N ASP A 412 -20.66 -10.24 -13.39
CA ASP A 412 -20.26 -11.27 -14.35
C ASP A 412 -21.20 -12.49 -14.33
N GLU A 413 -21.68 -12.90 -13.14
CA GLU A 413 -22.61 -14.01 -12.99
C GLU A 413 -23.98 -13.70 -13.59
N VAL A 414 -24.52 -12.50 -13.32
CA VAL A 414 -25.80 -12.04 -13.87
C VAL A 414 -25.73 -11.96 -15.39
N ASN A 415 -24.66 -11.35 -15.92
CA ASN A 415 -24.48 -11.24 -17.38
C ASN A 415 -24.33 -12.61 -18.05
N ARG A 416 -23.63 -13.56 -17.41
CA ARG A 416 -23.54 -14.92 -17.94
C ARG A 416 -24.92 -15.57 -18.04
N LYS A 417 -25.78 -15.42 -17.02
CA LYS A 417 -27.15 -15.95 -17.04
C LYS A 417 -28.02 -15.32 -18.13
N VAL A 418 -27.93 -14.00 -18.31
CA VAL A 418 -28.68 -13.29 -19.36
C VAL A 418 -28.23 -13.73 -20.75
N MET A 419 -26.92 -13.88 -20.97
CA MET A 419 -26.37 -14.40 -22.23
C MET A 419 -26.79 -15.85 -22.50
N GLU A 420 -26.83 -16.71 -21.47
CA GLU A 420 -27.34 -18.10 -21.60
C GLU A 420 -28.81 -18.15 -22.00
N GLN A 421 -29.59 -17.12 -21.62
CA GLN A 421 -31.00 -16.96 -22.00
C GLN A 421 -31.18 -16.25 -23.35
N GLY A 422 -30.08 -15.81 -23.99
CA GLY A 422 -30.09 -15.12 -25.28
C GLY A 422 -30.49 -13.64 -25.23
N GLY A 423 -30.51 -13.02 -24.04
CA GLY A 423 -30.79 -11.59 -23.85
C GLY A 423 -29.55 -10.70 -23.99
N GLU A 424 -29.78 -9.38 -23.95
CA GLU A 424 -28.71 -8.37 -23.98
C GLU A 424 -28.06 -8.21 -22.60
N PRO A 425 -26.73 -8.45 -22.47
CA PRO A 425 -26.04 -8.32 -21.19
C PRO A 425 -25.93 -6.85 -20.75
N ALA A 426 -25.89 -6.63 -19.44
CA ALA A 426 -25.65 -5.32 -18.85
C ALA A 426 -24.23 -4.82 -19.16
N THR A 427 -24.07 -3.50 -19.26
CA THR A 427 -22.77 -2.85 -19.39
C THR A 427 -22.42 -2.07 -18.13
N ALA A 428 -21.16 -2.09 -17.73
CA ALA A 428 -20.70 -1.41 -16.53
C ALA A 428 -19.29 -0.85 -16.69
N LYS A 429 -18.98 0.16 -15.88
CA LYS A 429 -17.64 0.74 -15.76
C LYS A 429 -17.03 0.40 -14.40
N PRO A 430 -15.74 0.04 -14.34
CA PRO A 430 -15.06 -0.15 -13.06
C PRO A 430 -15.04 1.16 -12.27
N VAL A 431 -15.18 1.06 -10.95
CA VAL A 431 -15.11 2.21 -10.05
C VAL A 431 -14.05 1.99 -9.00
N LEU A 432 -13.15 2.95 -8.86
CA LEU A 432 -12.19 3.00 -7.77
C LEU A 432 -12.84 3.64 -6.54
N LEU A 433 -12.93 2.90 -5.45
CA LEU A 433 -13.42 3.40 -4.16
C LEU A 433 -12.25 3.51 -3.18
N GLY A 434 -12.21 4.61 -2.42
CA GLY A 434 -11.33 4.70 -1.26
C GLY A 434 -11.71 3.68 -0.19
N ILE A 435 -10.76 3.23 0.62
CA ILE A 435 -10.95 2.17 1.61
C ILE A 435 -12.13 2.42 2.57
N THR A 436 -12.39 3.67 2.96
CA THR A 436 -13.55 4.03 3.82
C THR A 436 -14.89 3.82 3.12
N LYS A 437 -14.97 4.12 1.81
CA LYS A 437 -16.20 3.88 1.03
C LYS A 437 -16.36 2.41 0.67
N ALA A 438 -15.25 1.72 0.40
CA ALA A 438 -15.24 0.29 0.11
C ALA A 438 -15.73 -0.54 1.32
N SER A 439 -15.31 -0.19 2.54
CA SER A 439 -15.75 -0.88 3.76
C SER A 439 -17.22 -0.67 4.12
N LEU A 440 -17.83 0.45 3.71
CA LEU A 440 -19.28 0.68 3.85
C LEU A 440 -20.11 -0.04 2.79
N ALA A 441 -19.48 -0.39 1.66
CA ALA A 441 -20.12 -1.07 0.52
C ALA A 441 -20.01 -2.61 0.61
N THR A 442 -19.76 -3.16 1.80
CA THR A 442 -19.72 -4.61 2.03
C THR A 442 -21.12 -5.22 2.05
N ASP A 443 -21.22 -6.50 1.70
CA ASP A 443 -22.51 -7.19 1.63
C ASP A 443 -23.07 -7.49 3.04
N SER A 444 -22.20 -7.69 4.03
CA SER A 444 -22.61 -7.79 5.44
C SER A 444 -22.99 -6.43 6.00
N PHE A 445 -24.25 -6.32 6.42
CA PHE A 445 -24.72 -5.14 7.15
C PHE A 445 -24.24 -5.12 8.60
N LEU A 446 -23.98 -6.29 9.23
CA LEU A 446 -23.43 -6.36 10.58
C LEU A 446 -22.00 -5.82 10.64
N SER A 447 -21.17 -6.20 9.66
CA SER A 447 -19.83 -5.65 9.53
C SER A 447 -19.85 -4.16 9.21
N ALA A 448 -20.65 -3.72 8.25
CA ALA A 448 -20.75 -2.29 7.90
C ALA A 448 -21.23 -1.44 9.10
N ALA A 449 -22.24 -1.91 9.85
CA ALA A 449 -22.82 -1.21 10.99
C ALA A 449 -21.82 -1.01 12.15
N SER A 450 -20.81 -1.88 12.28
CA SER A 450 -19.76 -1.79 13.29
C SER A 450 -18.70 -0.72 12.99
N PHE A 451 -18.60 -0.27 11.73
CA PHE A 451 -17.55 0.65 11.29
C PHE A 451 -17.95 2.11 11.54
N GLN A 452 -18.91 2.61 10.74
CA GLN A 452 -19.42 3.99 10.78
C GLN A 452 -20.89 4.03 10.36
N GLU A 453 -21.59 5.10 10.73
CA GLU A 453 -22.97 5.40 10.28
C GLU A 453 -23.99 4.27 10.58
N THR A 454 -23.87 3.64 11.74
CA THR A 454 -24.68 2.50 12.20
C THR A 454 -26.18 2.67 11.95
N THR A 455 -26.75 3.82 12.28
CA THR A 455 -28.18 4.10 12.08
C THR A 455 -28.57 3.98 10.60
N ARG A 456 -27.79 4.57 9.69
CA ARG A 456 -28.06 4.55 8.25
C ARG A 456 -28.03 3.12 7.71
N VAL A 457 -27.00 2.36 8.08
CA VAL A 457 -26.81 0.97 7.64
C VAL A 457 -27.95 0.07 8.12
N LEU A 458 -28.32 0.16 9.41
CA LEU A 458 -29.38 -0.68 9.97
C LEU A 458 -30.77 -0.32 9.42
N THR A 459 -31.06 0.97 9.20
CA THR A 459 -32.31 1.39 8.58
C THR A 459 -32.42 0.86 7.15
N GLU A 460 -31.36 0.95 6.35
CA GLU A 460 -31.37 0.42 4.98
C GLU A 460 -31.53 -1.11 4.96
N ALA A 461 -30.83 -1.82 5.87
CA ALA A 461 -30.94 -3.27 5.98
C ALA A 461 -32.35 -3.71 6.38
N ALA A 462 -33.00 -2.98 7.30
CA ALA A 462 -34.37 -3.25 7.74
C ALA A 462 -35.39 -3.01 6.62
N ILE A 463 -35.27 -1.91 5.87
CA ILE A 463 -36.16 -1.60 4.74
C ILE A 463 -36.06 -2.66 3.65
N LYS A 464 -34.83 -3.13 3.36
CA LYS A 464 -34.56 -4.13 2.31
C LYS A 464 -34.77 -5.57 2.77
N GLY A 465 -35.02 -5.82 4.07
CA GLY A 465 -35.12 -7.17 4.62
C GLY A 465 -33.86 -8.01 4.40
N ARG A 466 -32.66 -7.42 4.52
CA ARG A 466 -31.39 -8.09 4.20
C ARG A 466 -31.12 -9.27 5.16
N VAL A 467 -30.53 -10.34 4.62
CA VAL A 467 -30.05 -11.50 5.37
C VAL A 467 -28.53 -11.53 5.30
N ASP A 468 -27.86 -11.69 6.45
CA ASP A 468 -26.40 -11.74 6.53
C ASP A 468 -25.90 -13.21 6.51
N PRO A 469 -25.06 -13.60 5.53
CA PRO A 469 -24.56 -14.97 5.42
C PRO A 469 -23.39 -15.30 6.38
N LEU A 470 -22.88 -14.33 7.15
CA LEU A 470 -21.80 -14.53 8.14
C LEU A 470 -20.52 -15.13 7.54
N LEU A 471 -20.13 -14.67 6.34
CA LEU A 471 -18.95 -15.19 5.64
C LEU A 471 -17.63 -14.59 6.11
N GLY A 472 -17.66 -13.39 6.72
CA GLY A 472 -16.48 -12.68 7.18
C GLY A 472 -16.10 -13.00 8.62
N LEU A 473 -15.01 -12.36 9.07
CA LEU A 473 -14.50 -12.55 10.43
C LEU A 473 -15.35 -11.77 11.45
N LYS A 474 -15.70 -10.53 11.13
CA LYS A 474 -16.29 -9.59 12.10
C LYS A 474 -17.70 -9.98 12.52
N GLU A 475 -18.53 -10.43 11.59
CA GLU A 475 -19.90 -10.82 11.86
C GLU A 475 -19.93 -12.00 12.85
N ASN A 476 -19.02 -12.95 12.67
CA ASN A 476 -18.89 -14.10 13.57
C ASN A 476 -18.36 -13.68 14.95
N VAL A 477 -17.39 -12.77 15.02
CA VAL A 477 -16.93 -12.19 16.30
C VAL A 477 -18.06 -11.48 17.03
N ILE A 478 -18.85 -10.64 16.34
CA ILE A 478 -19.97 -9.90 16.94
C ILE A 478 -21.02 -10.84 17.52
N ILE A 479 -21.34 -11.93 16.82
CA ILE A 479 -22.35 -12.90 17.25
C ILE A 479 -21.80 -13.92 18.28
N GLY A 480 -20.48 -14.01 18.45
CA GLY A 480 -19.84 -14.99 19.33
C GLY A 480 -19.72 -16.38 18.72
N LYS A 481 -19.65 -16.49 17.38
CA LYS A 481 -19.34 -17.72 16.65
C LYS A 481 -17.85 -17.82 16.33
N LEU A 482 -17.38 -19.03 16.02
CA LEU A 482 -16.02 -19.23 15.50
C LEU A 482 -15.85 -18.48 14.17
N ILE A 483 -14.72 -17.82 14.00
CA ILE A 483 -14.39 -17.14 12.75
C ILE A 483 -14.15 -18.15 11.62
N PRO A 484 -14.54 -17.86 10.38
CA PRO A 484 -14.39 -18.78 9.24
C PRO A 484 -12.98 -18.75 8.63
N ALA A 485 -11.94 -18.67 9.47
CA ALA A 485 -10.53 -18.68 9.11
C ALA A 485 -9.73 -19.62 10.03
N GLY A 486 -8.57 -20.08 9.56
CA GLY A 486 -7.74 -21.07 10.26
C GLY A 486 -8.56 -22.29 10.70
N THR A 487 -8.37 -22.72 11.94
CA THR A 487 -9.07 -23.88 12.54
C THR A 487 -10.58 -23.71 12.66
N GLY A 488 -11.11 -22.49 12.52
CA GLY A 488 -12.55 -22.23 12.55
C GLY A 488 -13.29 -22.60 11.26
N MET A 489 -12.58 -22.88 10.15
CA MET A 489 -13.21 -23.32 8.92
C MET A 489 -13.86 -24.71 9.06
N SER A 490 -15.04 -24.88 8.44
CA SER A 490 -15.75 -26.16 8.38
C SER A 490 -14.89 -27.30 7.81
N ARG A 491 -13.95 -26.98 6.90
CA ARG A 491 -13.00 -27.95 6.33
C ARG A 491 -12.17 -28.66 7.39
N TYR A 492 -11.72 -27.95 8.43
CA TYR A 492 -10.89 -28.52 9.49
C TYR A 492 -11.72 -29.09 10.64
N ARG A 493 -12.88 -28.48 10.91
CA ARG A 493 -13.76 -28.92 12.00
C ARG A 493 -14.50 -30.22 11.71
N ASN A 494 -14.81 -30.48 10.45
CA ASN A 494 -15.57 -31.66 10.04
C ASN A 494 -14.68 -32.84 9.65
N ILE A 495 -13.38 -32.79 9.97
CA ILE A 495 -12.47 -33.90 9.75
C ILE A 495 -12.85 -35.01 10.73
N LEU A 496 -13.40 -36.10 10.19
CA LEU A 496 -13.58 -37.34 10.92
C LEU A 496 -12.26 -38.11 10.84
N ILE A 497 -11.52 -38.13 11.95
CA ILE A 497 -10.34 -38.97 12.07
C ILE A 497 -10.83 -40.41 12.19
N LYS A 498 -10.63 -41.21 11.15
CA LYS A 498 -10.69 -42.67 11.30
C LYS A 498 -9.48 -43.06 12.14
N ALA A 499 -9.72 -43.42 13.40
CA ALA A 499 -8.74 -44.22 14.11
C ALA A 499 -8.70 -45.57 13.40
N ASP A 500 -7.59 -45.89 12.76
CA ASP A 500 -7.30 -47.28 12.44
C ASP A 500 -7.28 -48.01 13.78
N GLU A 501 -8.07 -49.08 13.89
CA GLU A 501 -8.08 -49.97 15.03
C GLU A 501 -6.64 -50.46 15.23
N TYR A 502 -5.94 -49.85 16.18
CA TYR A 502 -4.77 -50.48 16.77
C TYR A 502 -5.29 -51.71 17.53
N GLU A 503 -5.19 -52.88 16.90
CA GLU A 503 -5.10 -54.14 17.63
C GLU A 503 -3.83 -54.08 18.49
N GLY A 504 -3.97 -53.63 19.73
CA GLY A 504 -2.86 -53.45 20.65
C GLY A 504 -3.32 -53.08 22.05
N GLU A 505 -3.71 -54.11 22.80
CA GLU A 505 -3.83 -54.22 24.27
C GLU A 505 -4.57 -53.12 25.04
N GLU A 506 -5.66 -53.54 25.69
CA GLU A 506 -6.38 -52.81 26.73
C GLU A 506 -5.43 -52.23 27.79
N VAL A 507 -5.29 -50.91 27.81
CA VAL A 507 -4.90 -50.19 29.03
C VAL A 507 -6.16 -49.58 29.61
N GLN A 508 -6.76 -50.30 30.56
CA GLN A 508 -7.78 -49.74 31.45
C GLN A 508 -7.17 -48.63 32.29
N GLU A 509 -7.38 -47.37 31.92
CA GLU A 509 -7.23 -46.25 32.84
C GLU A 509 -8.61 -45.71 33.22
N LYS A 510 -9.00 -46.02 34.47
CA LYS A 510 -10.20 -45.51 35.11
C LYS A 510 -10.08 -43.99 35.27
N LEU A 511 -10.92 -43.22 34.57
CA LEU A 511 -11.29 -41.87 34.98
C LEU A 511 -12.77 -41.86 35.36
N GLY A 512 -13.01 -41.51 36.63
CA GLY A 512 -14.29 -41.57 37.31
C GLY A 512 -15.33 -40.62 36.72
N GLU A 513 -16.56 -41.09 36.77
CA GLU A 513 -17.78 -40.35 36.51
C GLU A 513 -17.98 -39.23 37.55
N GLU A 514 -18.17 -38.00 37.08
CA GLU A 514 -19.06 -37.05 37.75
C GLU A 514 -19.91 -36.35 36.68
N SER A 515 -21.17 -36.76 36.61
CA SER A 515 -22.25 -36.14 35.84
C SER A 515 -22.82 -34.94 36.60
N PRO A 516 -23.13 -33.80 35.95
CA PRO A 516 -24.04 -32.82 36.52
C PRO A 516 -25.48 -33.15 36.12
N GLU A 517 -26.30 -33.51 37.11
CA GLU A 517 -27.75 -33.59 37.00
C GLU A 517 -28.36 -32.24 36.61
N SER A 518 -29.33 -32.29 35.70
CA SER A 518 -30.24 -31.20 35.36
C SER A 518 -31.21 -30.85 36.50
N PRO A 519 -31.55 -29.57 36.77
CA PRO A 519 -32.66 -29.27 37.64
C PRO A 519 -33.93 -29.03 36.82
N SER A 520 -34.94 -29.88 37.00
CA SER A 520 -36.33 -29.59 36.63
C SER A 520 -37.22 -29.48 37.86
N LYS A 521 -37.70 -28.25 38.10
CA LYS A 521 -39.01 -27.82 38.64
C LYS A 521 -39.51 -28.31 40.01
N ALA A 522 -39.70 -27.29 40.87
CA ALA A 522 -40.89 -26.95 41.67
C ALA A 522 -41.47 -27.96 42.66
N VAL A 523 -41.65 -27.55 43.93
CA VAL A 523 -42.89 -27.64 44.75
C VAL A 523 -42.73 -26.82 46.05
N ASP A 524 -43.67 -25.88 46.22
CA ASP A 524 -44.38 -25.37 47.41
C ASP A 524 -43.74 -24.99 48.77
N ASN A 525 -44.08 -23.76 49.16
CA ASN A 525 -44.34 -23.10 50.46
C ASN A 525 -44.56 -23.98 51.73
N PRO A 526 -44.35 -23.42 52.94
CA PRO A 526 -45.24 -22.37 53.51
C PRO A 526 -44.72 -20.93 53.47
#